data_AF-A0A3D1SYD1-F1
#
_entry.id   AF-A0A3D1SYD1-F1
#
_cell.length_a   1.000
_cell.length_b   1.000
_cell.length_c   1.000
_cell.angle_alpha   90.00
_cell.angle_beta   90.00
_cell.angle_gamma   90.00
#
_symmetry.space_group_name_H-M   'P 1'
#
loop_
_entity.id
_entity.type
_entity.pdbx_description
1 polymer ?
#
loop_
_entity_poly.entity_id
_entity_poly.type
_entity_poly.pdbx_seq_one_letter_code
_entity_poly.pdbx_strand_id
1 'polypeptide(L)'
;YSPAITDFILMVENTSQMFITGPQVIKSITGEDVTLEELGGARTHSSKSGVAHFSAESEQDCLALVRKLLSYLPSNNMEDPPA
;
A
#
# COMPACT_ATOMS: atom_id res chain seq x y z
N TYR A 1 4.39 -9.49 4.40
CA TYR A 1 5.83 -9.18 4.47
C TYR A 1 6.46 -8.86 3.13
N SER A 2 6.27 -9.67 2.07
CA SER A 2 6.87 -9.38 0.76
C SER A 2 6.64 -7.95 0.23
N PRO A 3 5.45 -7.32 0.37
CA PRO A 3 5.30 -5.92 -0.04
C PRO A 3 6.21 -4.94 0.73
N ALA A 4 6.54 -5.23 1.99
CA ALA A 4 7.37 -4.34 2.81
C ALA A 4 8.86 -4.30 2.39
N ILE A 5 9.28 -5.19 1.48
CA ILE A 5 10.64 -5.23 0.94
C ILE A 5 10.73 -4.82 -0.54
N THR A 6 9.61 -4.43 -1.14
CA THR A 6 9.59 -3.86 -2.50
C THR A 6 9.80 -2.35 -2.45
N ASP A 7 10.24 -1.75 -3.55
CA ASP A 7 10.57 -0.31 -3.61
C ASP A 7 9.35 0.60 -3.46
N PHE A 8 8.19 0.19 -3.98
CA PHE A 8 6.95 0.98 -3.92
C PHE A 8 5.75 0.10 -3.60
N ILE A 9 4.85 0.63 -2.77
CA ILE A 9 3.58 0.02 -2.42
C ILE A 9 2.46 0.98 -2.84
N LEU A 10 1.57 0.50 -3.71
CA LEU A 10 0.38 1.21 -4.14
C LEU A 10 -0.85 0.49 -3.61
N MET A 11 -1.75 1.23 -2.98
CA MET A 11 -2.97 0.71 -2.37
C MET A 11 -4.20 1.34 -3.03
N VAL A 12 -5.32 0.60 -3.07
CA VAL A 12 -6.60 1.08 -3.59
C VAL A 12 -7.53 1.39 -2.41
N GLU A 13 -8.13 2.57 -2.43
CA GLU A 13 -9.04 3.03 -1.38
C GLU A 13 -10.23 2.09 -1.21
N ASN A 14 -10.59 1.78 0.04
CA ASN A 14 -11.72 0.93 0.46
C ASN A 14 -11.68 -0.55 0.03
N THR A 15 -10.71 -0.98 -0.79
CA THR A 15 -10.62 -2.37 -1.27
C THR A 15 -9.34 -3.07 -0.83
N SER A 16 -8.30 -2.31 -0.46
CA SER A 16 -7.01 -2.87 -0.03
C SER A 16 -6.76 -2.64 1.45
N GLN A 17 -6.28 -3.69 2.12
CA GLN A 17 -6.00 -3.70 3.54
C GLN A 17 -4.70 -4.46 3.83
N MET A 18 -3.86 -3.95 4.71
CA MET A 18 -2.62 -4.60 5.15
C MET A 18 -2.47 -4.52 6.67
N PHE A 19 -2.19 -5.64 7.32
CA PHE A 19 -1.86 -5.70 8.75
C PHE A 19 -1.19 -7.04 9.07
N ILE A 20 -0.35 -7.06 10.10
CA ILE A 20 0.28 -8.30 10.58
C ILE A 20 -0.69 -9.11 11.43
N THR A 21 -1.52 -8.42 12.21
CA THR A 21 -2.48 -9.02 13.13
C THR A 21 -3.83 -8.37 12.89
N GLY A 22 -4.87 -9.18 12.69
CA GLY A 22 -6.21 -8.67 12.37
C GLY A 22 -6.95 -8.08 13.57
N PRO A 23 -8.02 -7.29 13.33
CA PRO A 23 -8.75 -6.58 14.38
C PRO A 23 -9.32 -7.49 15.48
N GLN A 24 -9.80 -8.69 15.13
CA GLN A 24 -10.36 -9.64 16.09
C GLN A 24 -9.32 -10.10 17.13
N VAL A 25 -8.07 -10.28 16.71
CA VAL A 25 -6.97 -10.67 17.60
C VAL A 25 -6.52 -9.49 18.45
N ILE A 26 -6.52 -8.27 17.90
CA ILE A 26 -6.26 -7.04 18.67
C ILE A 26 -7.31 -6.91 19.78
N LYS A 27 -8.60 -7.07 19.44
CA LYS A 27 -9.69 -7.01 20.41
C LYS A 27 -9.55 -8.07 21.51
N SER A 28 -9.23 -9.31 21.17
CA SER A 28 -9.13 -10.38 22.18
C SER A 28 -7.96 -10.22 23.14
N ILE A 29 -6.88 -9.55 22.72
CA ILE A 29 -5.66 -9.37 23.53
C ILE A 29 -5.67 -8.04 24.29
N THR A 30 -6.09 -6.96 23.64
CA THR A 30 -5.98 -5.58 24.16
C THR A 30 -7.32 -5.00 24.61
N GLY A 31 -8.44 -5.56 24.12
CA GLY A 31 -9.79 -5.01 24.32
C GLY A 31 -10.13 -3.85 23.38
N GLU A 32 -9.22 -3.42 22.50
CA GLU A 32 -9.46 -2.32 21.56
C GLU A 32 -10.37 -2.74 20.40
N ASP A 33 -11.38 -1.93 20.13
CA ASP A 33 -12.25 -2.04 18.96
C ASP A 33 -11.74 -1.11 17.85
N VAL A 34 -11.23 -1.71 16.77
CA VAL A 34 -10.72 -0.99 15.59
C VAL A 34 -11.29 -1.62 14.32
N THR A 35 -11.66 -0.79 13.34
CA THR A 35 -12.13 -1.29 12.05
C THR A 35 -10.97 -1.74 11.14
N LEU A 36 -11.26 -2.53 10.11
CA LEU A 36 -10.24 -2.93 9.12
C LEU A 36 -9.60 -1.72 8.42
N GLU A 37 -10.41 -0.73 8.04
CA GLU A 37 -9.93 0.48 7.37
C GLU A 37 -9.07 1.34 8.30
N GLU A 38 -9.48 1.53 9.56
CA GLU A 38 -8.67 2.28 10.54
C GLU A 38 -7.36 1.56 10.85
N LEU A 39 -7.37 0.22 10.91
CA LEU A 39 -6.19 -0.57 11.24
C LEU A 39 -5.16 -0.58 10.11
N GLY A 40 -5.62 -0.77 8.87
CA GLY A 40 -4.73 -1.12 7.76
C GLY A 40 -5.24 -0.76 6.36
N GLY A 41 -6.24 0.11 6.26
CA GLY A 41 -6.71 0.61 4.98
C GLY A 41 -5.68 1.46 4.25
N ALA A 42 -5.91 1.69 2.96
CA ALA A 42 -5.04 2.48 2.09
C ALA A 42 -4.71 3.86 2.69
N ARG A 43 -5.73 4.58 3.18
CA ARG A 43 -5.58 5.89 3.81
C ARG A 43 -4.71 5.87 5.08
N THR A 44 -4.84 4.84 5.92
CA THR A 44 -4.01 4.69 7.12
C THR A 44 -2.54 4.51 6.74
N HIS A 45 -2.28 3.69 5.72
CA HIS A 45 -0.93 3.42 5.27
C HIS A 45 -0.28 4.55 4.47
N SER A 46 -1.07 5.38 3.77
CA SER A 46 -0.56 6.53 3.01
C SER A 46 -0.39 7.80 3.85
N SER A 47 -1.16 7.96 4.93
CA SER A 47 -1.16 9.21 5.73
C SER A 47 -0.53 9.11 7.11
N LYS A 48 -0.49 7.91 7.72
CA LYS A 48 -0.04 7.73 9.11
C LYS A 48 1.18 6.83 9.22
N SER A 49 1.14 5.62 8.68
CA SER A 49 2.24 4.65 8.85
C SER A 49 3.36 4.80 7.82
N GLY A 50 3.09 5.42 6.67
CA GLY A 50 4.04 5.56 5.56
C GLY A 50 4.38 4.25 4.83
N VAL A 51 3.53 3.22 4.96
CA VAL A 51 3.74 1.93 4.28
C VAL A 51 3.33 2.05 2.81
N ALA A 52 2.22 2.73 2.52
CA ALA A 52 1.78 2.96 1.15
C ALA A 52 2.39 4.26 0.62
N HIS A 53 2.98 4.20 -0.57
CA HIS A 53 3.61 5.35 -1.23
C HIS A 53 2.58 6.14 -2.01
N PHE A 54 1.56 5.44 -2.54
CA PHE A 54 0.42 6.04 -3.22
C PHE A 54 -0.86 5.33 -2.79
N SER A 55 -1.96 6.09 -2.75
CA SER A 55 -3.31 5.52 -2.74
C SER A 55 -4.09 5.97 -3.97
N ALA A 56 -4.84 5.04 -4.55
CA ALA A 56 -5.62 5.22 -5.77
C ALA A 56 -7.11 5.02 -5.48
N GLU A 57 -7.97 5.79 -6.13
CA GLU A 57 -9.43 5.71 -5.93
C GLU A 57 -10.04 4.43 -6.51
N SER A 58 -9.41 3.85 -7.54
CA SER A 58 -9.85 2.62 -8.21
C SER A 58 -8.67 1.73 -8.61
N GLU A 59 -8.97 0.47 -8.95
CA GLU A 59 -7.96 -0.45 -9.49
C GLU A 59 -7.41 0.03 -10.84
N GLN A 60 -8.26 0.61 -11.68
CA GLN A 60 -7.88 1.15 -12.99
C GLN A 60 -6.89 2.30 -12.82
N ASP A 61 -7.15 3.21 -11.89
CA ASP A 61 -6.24 4.32 -11.58
C ASP A 61 -4.93 3.81 -10.97
N CYS A 62 -4.99 2.80 -10.10
CA CYS A 62 -3.81 2.16 -9.54
C CYS A 62 -2.92 1.56 -10.64
N LEU A 63 -3.50 0.82 -11.58
CA LEU A 63 -2.76 0.25 -12.70
C LEU A 63 -2.20 1.34 -13.64
N ALA A 64 -2.90 2.47 -13.81
CA ALA A 64 -2.37 3.61 -14.55
C ALA A 64 -1.17 4.25 -13.83
N LEU A 65 -1.25 4.40 -12.51
CA LEU A 65 -0.14 4.89 -11.67
C LEU A 65 1.06 3.94 -11.72
N VAL A 66 0.86 2.63 -11.66
CA VAL A 66 1.94 1.65 -11.81
C VAL A 66 2.65 1.82 -13.15
N ARG A 67 1.89 1.91 -14.26
CA ARG A 67 2.49 2.13 -15.60
C ARG A 67 3.27 3.44 -15.67
N LYS A 68 2.74 4.51 -15.07
CA LYS A 68 3.41 5.81 -15.00
C LYS A 68 4.67 5.77 -14.13
N LEU A 69 4.65 5.05 -13.01
CA LEU A 69 5.82 4.86 -12.17
C LEU A 69 6.92 4.13 -12.96
N LEU A 70 6.57 3.03 -13.63
CA LEU A 70 7.51 2.27 -14.43
C LEU A 70 8.07 3.07 -15.61
N SER A 71 7.36 4.06 -16.15
CA SER A 71 7.92 4.92 -17.22
C SER A 71 9.06 5.83 -16.74
N TYR A 72 9.24 6.02 -15.43
CA TYR A 72 10.37 6.76 -14.87
C TYR A 72 11.56 5.86 -14.48
N LEU A 73 11.38 4.54 -14.50
CA LEU A 73 12.37 3.60 -14.01
C LEU A 73 13.03 2.85 -15.18
N PRO A 74 14.35 2.60 -15.12
CA PRO A 74 14.99 1.69 -16.06
C PRO A 74 14.50 0.25 -15.83
N SER A 75 14.70 -0.62 -16.82
CA SER A 75 14.34 -2.05 -16.70
C SER A 75 15.11 -2.75 -15.57
N ASN A 76 16.29 -2.25 -15.24
CA ASN A 76 17.18 -2.75 -14.20
C ASN A 76 18.23 -1.67 -13.83
N ASN A 77 19.07 -1.95 -12.83
CA ASN A 77 20.05 -0.99 -12.30
C ASN A 77 21.28 -0.73 -13.20
N MET A 78 21.39 -1.40 -14.36
CA MET A 78 22.51 -1.25 -15.31
C MET A 78 22.14 -0.39 -16.52
N GLU A 79 20.86 -0.01 -16.66
CA GLU A 79 20.34 0.81 -17.74
C GLU A 79 20.00 2.22 -17.25
N ASP A 80 20.08 3.20 -18.15
CA ASP A 80 19.59 4.56 -17.87
C ASP A 80 18.06 4.59 -17.89
N PRO A 81 17.41 5.49 -17.12
CA PRO A 81 15.96 5.67 -17.16
C PRO A 81 15.45 6.01 -18.57
N PRO A 82 14.19 5.67 -18.91
CA PRO A 82 13.56 6.09 -20.16
C PRO A 82 13.58 7.61 -20.34
N ALA A 83 13.81 8.06 -21.59
CA ALA A 83 13.91 9.48 -21.96
C ALA A 83 12.57 10.22 -21.94
#